data_AF-A0A4U9ZTT0-F1
#
_entry.id   AF-A0A4U9ZTT0-F1
#
_cell.length_a   1.000
_cell.length_b   1.000
_cell.length_c   1.000
_cell.angle_alpha   90.00
_cell.angle_beta   90.00
_cell.angle_gamma   90.00
#
_symmetry.space_group_name_H-M   'P 1'
#
loop_
_entity.id
_entity.type
_entity.pdbx_description
1 polymer ?
#
loop_
_entity_poly.entity_id
_entity_poly.type
_entity_poly.pdbx_seq_one_letter_code
_entity_poly.pdbx_strand_id
1 'polypeptide(L)'
;MTEYAVIINVETGQRGSFPLPFPIHALERIGVTASYSGQLEVYPEKDDTFGFGLDGHMYLSELEGYLENYRRRQNPYHHDYMMLSALQTDCDYFLGNGYRQENRLWEGSVENHIKEMKRLWKLFPEGEKPEWLTWEQILDYEKKMKNDEL
;
A
#
# COMPACT_ATOMS: atom_id res chain seq x y z
N MET A 1 -1.96 20.24 -4.45
CA MET A 1 -0.77 21.11 -4.30
C MET A 1 0.42 20.17 -4.33
N THR A 2 1.39 20.38 -5.22
CA THR A 2 2.57 19.51 -5.30
C THR A 2 3.38 19.63 -4.01
N GLU A 3 3.65 18.52 -3.36
CA GLU A 3 4.49 18.45 -2.17
C GLU A 3 5.96 18.26 -2.55
N TYR A 4 6.89 18.68 -1.71
CA TYR A 4 8.33 18.51 -1.91
C TYR A 4 8.99 17.84 -0.71
N ALA A 5 10.15 17.24 -0.96
CA ALA A 5 11.09 16.80 0.06
C ALA A 5 12.47 17.39 -0.20
N VAL A 6 13.15 17.80 0.87
CA VAL A 6 14.58 18.12 0.84
C VAL A 6 15.35 16.83 1.07
N ILE A 7 16.27 16.51 0.15
CA ILE A 7 17.13 15.34 0.23
C ILE A 7 18.58 15.81 0.32
N ILE A 8 19.33 15.26 1.26
CA ILE A 8 20.74 15.57 1.50
C ILE A 8 21.56 14.30 1.39
N ASN A 9 22.59 14.31 0.55
CA ASN A 9 23.61 13.29 0.51
C ASN A 9 24.54 13.48 1.71
N VAL A 10 24.50 12.56 2.69
CA VAL A 10 25.21 12.72 3.97
C VAL A 10 26.74 12.75 3.77
N GLU A 11 27.25 12.04 2.77
CA GLU A 11 28.70 11.95 2.52
C GLU A 11 29.28 13.23 1.91
N THR A 12 28.52 13.87 1.01
CA THR A 12 29.01 15.05 0.26
C THR A 12 28.43 16.37 0.76
N GLY A 13 27.36 16.32 1.56
CA GLY A 13 26.58 17.49 1.97
C GLY A 13 25.77 18.14 0.85
N GLN A 14 25.78 17.58 -0.37
CA GLN A 14 24.97 18.10 -1.47
C GLN A 14 23.49 17.88 -1.18
N ARG A 15 22.67 18.89 -1.46
CA ARG A 15 21.23 18.85 -1.18
C ARG A 15 20.39 19.36 -2.34
N GLY A 16 19.16 18.89 -2.42
CA GLY A 16 18.17 19.33 -3.40
C GLY A 16 16.75 19.24 -2.86
N SER A 17 15.85 20.04 -3.43
CA SER A 17 14.41 19.93 -3.22
C SER A 17 13.79 19.21 -4.42
N PHE A 18 12.94 18.22 -4.14
CA PHE A 18 12.37 17.33 -5.15
C PHE A 18 10.86 17.19 -4.95
N PRO A 19 10.05 17.28 -6.03
CA PRO A 19 8.61 17.11 -5.91
C PRO A 19 8.25 15.66 -5.62
N LEU A 20 7.37 15.40 -4.67
CA LEU A 20 6.92 14.06 -4.33
C LEU A 20 5.75 13.62 -5.23
N PRO A 21 5.77 12.35 -5.71
CA PRO A 21 6.93 11.46 -5.77
C PRO A 21 7.84 11.83 -6.95
N PHE A 22 9.15 11.62 -6.81
CA PHE A 22 10.13 11.83 -7.89
C PHE A 22 10.77 10.50 -8.34
N PRO A 23 11.36 10.43 -9.54
CA PRO A 23 12.17 9.28 -9.94
C PRO A 23 13.56 9.34 -9.31
N ILE A 24 14.13 8.19 -8.93
CA ILE A 24 15.43 8.11 -8.23
C ILE A 24 16.57 8.75 -9.01
N HIS A 25 16.60 8.61 -10.35
CA HIS A 25 17.64 9.23 -11.18
C HIS A 25 17.68 10.76 -11.06
N ALA A 26 16.62 11.41 -10.55
CA ALA A 26 16.65 12.85 -10.28
C ALA A 26 17.72 13.22 -9.24
N LEU A 27 18.09 12.30 -8.35
CA LEU A 27 19.09 12.48 -7.29
C LEU A 27 20.53 12.52 -7.81
N GLU A 28 20.79 12.20 -9.09
CA GLU A 28 22.12 12.36 -9.69
C GLU A 28 22.63 13.80 -9.59
N ARG A 29 21.72 14.77 -9.52
CA ARG A 29 22.05 16.20 -9.30
C ARG A 29 22.73 16.48 -7.95
N ILE A 30 22.59 15.59 -6.97
CA ILE A 30 23.24 15.63 -5.66
C ILE A 30 24.26 14.49 -5.47
N GLY A 31 24.74 13.93 -6.59
CA GLY A 31 25.77 12.89 -6.59
C GLY A 31 25.29 11.52 -6.13
N VAL A 32 23.98 11.26 -6.11
CA VAL A 32 23.40 9.97 -5.74
C VAL A 32 23.00 9.22 -7.00
N THR A 33 23.72 8.14 -7.27
CA THR A 33 23.46 7.25 -8.42
C THR A 33 22.76 5.97 -7.96
N ALA A 34 22.34 5.12 -8.91
CA ALA A 34 21.75 3.81 -8.58
C ALA A 34 22.69 2.88 -7.79
N SER A 35 24.02 3.10 -7.84
CA SER A 35 25.01 2.34 -7.08
C SER A 35 25.36 2.98 -5.73
N TYR A 36 24.66 4.04 -5.34
CA TYR A 36 24.92 4.75 -4.08
C TYR A 36 24.56 3.88 -2.88
N SER A 37 25.50 3.71 -1.96
CA SER A 37 25.35 2.89 -0.74
C SER A 37 25.37 3.71 0.55
N GLY A 38 25.54 5.04 0.46
CA GLY A 38 25.53 5.94 1.60
C GLY A 38 24.11 6.22 2.11
N GLN A 39 24.03 7.01 3.17
CA GLN A 39 22.77 7.46 3.74
C GLN A 39 22.35 8.81 3.17
N LEU A 40 21.04 9.01 3.09
CA LEU A 40 20.39 10.25 2.72
C LEU A 40 19.63 10.78 3.92
N GLU A 41 19.75 12.07 4.22
CA GLU A 41 18.74 12.71 5.06
C GLU A 41 17.55 13.11 4.18
N VAL A 42 16.35 12.76 4.63
CA VAL A 42 15.10 12.96 3.88
C VAL A 42 14.13 13.75 4.75
N TYR A 43 13.76 14.93 4.28
CA TYR A 43 12.84 15.84 4.96
C TYR A 43 11.66 16.22 4.05
N PRO A 44 10.57 15.44 4.04
CA PRO A 44 9.32 15.86 3.43
C PRO A 44 8.77 17.12 4.11
N GLU A 45 8.12 18.00 3.35
CA GLU A 45 7.60 19.26 3.91
C GLU A 45 6.39 19.06 4.82
N LYS A 46 5.51 18.10 4.50
CA LYS A 46 4.23 17.89 5.20
C LYS A 46 3.92 16.43 5.50
N ASP A 47 4.50 15.52 4.74
CA ASP A 47 4.29 14.09 4.85
C ASP A 47 5.10 13.49 6.00
N ASP A 48 4.52 12.49 6.64
CA ASP A 48 5.26 11.60 7.53
C ASP A 48 5.98 10.56 6.66
N THR A 49 7.20 10.19 7.03
CA THR A 49 7.93 9.11 6.35
C THR A 49 7.39 7.73 6.75
N PHE A 50 6.41 7.63 7.64
CA PHE A 50 5.71 6.39 8.01
C PHE A 50 6.65 5.25 8.43
N GLY A 51 7.73 5.59 9.14
CA GLY A 51 8.70 4.62 9.64
C GLY A 51 9.73 4.16 8.61
N PHE A 52 9.80 4.78 7.43
CA PHE A 52 10.95 4.63 6.56
C PHE A 52 12.15 5.38 7.12
N GLY A 53 13.30 4.70 7.19
CA GLY A 53 14.52 5.26 7.77
C GLY A 53 14.48 5.39 9.29
N LEU A 54 15.62 5.79 9.86
CA LEU A 54 15.79 6.05 11.28
C LEU A 54 16.26 7.48 11.49
N ASP A 55 15.54 8.25 12.30
CA ASP A 55 15.86 9.65 12.62
C ASP A 55 16.09 10.53 11.37
N GLY A 56 15.28 10.35 10.34
CA GLY A 56 15.36 11.10 9.07
C GLY A 56 16.44 10.62 8.11
N HIS A 57 17.19 9.56 8.46
CA HIS A 57 18.21 8.96 7.59
C HIS A 57 17.65 7.72 6.89
N MET A 58 17.82 7.66 5.58
CA MET A 58 17.38 6.55 4.73
C MET A 58 18.52 6.08 3.82
N TYR A 59 18.63 4.78 3.63
CA TYR A 59 19.32 4.22 2.48
C TYR A 59 18.49 4.42 1.20
N LEU A 60 19.13 4.33 0.03
CA LEU A 60 18.45 4.52 -1.25
C LEU A 60 17.24 3.58 -1.42
N SER A 61 17.36 2.33 -0.97
CA SER A 61 16.27 1.34 -0.99
C SER A 61 15.09 1.72 -0.08
N GLU A 62 15.36 2.33 1.07
CA GLU A 62 14.30 2.82 1.97
C GLU A 62 13.60 4.04 1.37
N LEU A 63 14.35 4.94 0.73
CA LEU A 63 13.77 6.07 -0.01
C LEU A 63 12.90 5.59 -1.19
N GLU A 64 13.34 4.56 -1.92
CA GLU A 64 12.53 3.91 -2.96
C GLU A 64 11.22 3.37 -2.40
N GLY A 65 11.30 2.66 -1.26
CA GLY A 65 10.12 2.15 -0.55
C GLY A 65 9.18 3.27 -0.10
N TYR A 66 9.72 4.36 0.45
CA TYR A 66 8.96 5.55 0.84
C TYR A 66 8.23 6.17 -0.36
N LEU A 67 8.94 6.39 -1.47
CA LEU A 67 8.36 6.99 -2.68
C LEU A 67 7.27 6.11 -3.30
N GLU A 68 7.46 4.79 -3.27
CA GLU A 68 6.45 3.84 -3.71
C GLU A 68 5.22 3.84 -2.79
N ASN A 69 5.43 3.86 -1.48
CA ASN A 69 4.34 4.02 -0.51
C ASN A 69 3.58 5.34 -0.74
N TYR A 70 4.29 6.44 -0.96
CA TYR A 70 3.70 7.74 -1.29
C TYR A 70 2.81 7.64 -2.53
N ARG A 71 3.31 7.05 -3.63
CA ARG A 71 2.51 6.82 -4.85
C ARG A 71 1.23 6.05 -4.57
N ARG A 72 1.31 4.98 -3.78
CA ARG A 72 0.14 4.16 -3.42
C ARG A 72 -0.88 4.95 -2.62
N ARG A 73 -0.46 5.82 -1.71
CA ARG A 73 -1.36 6.70 -0.93
C ARG A 73 -2.02 7.78 -1.78
N GLN A 74 -1.37 8.21 -2.86
CA GLN A 74 -1.97 9.14 -3.81
C GLN A 74 -2.94 8.46 -4.80
N ASN A 75 -2.98 7.12 -4.88
CA ASN A 75 -3.96 6.43 -5.71
C ASN A 75 -5.37 6.73 -5.16
N PRO A 76 -6.33 7.19 -6.00
CA PRO A 76 -7.68 7.51 -5.55
C PRO A 76 -8.42 6.33 -4.92
N TYR A 77 -8.02 5.10 -5.23
CA TYR A 77 -8.57 3.86 -4.71
C TYR A 77 -7.77 3.28 -3.52
N HIS A 78 -6.80 4.02 -2.96
CA HIS A 78 -5.95 3.55 -1.88
C HIS A 78 -6.73 2.92 -0.72
N HIS A 79 -7.75 3.65 -0.24
CA HIS A 79 -8.61 3.18 0.86
C HIS A 79 -9.49 1.99 0.45
N ASP A 80 -9.92 1.92 -0.80
CA ASP A 80 -10.72 0.81 -1.33
C ASP A 80 -9.89 -0.48 -1.42
N TYR A 81 -8.61 -0.41 -1.80
CA TYR A 81 -7.70 -1.57 -1.75
C TYR A 81 -7.49 -2.05 -0.32
N MET A 82 -7.27 -1.13 0.62
CA MET A 82 -7.11 -1.47 2.03
C MET A 82 -8.36 -2.14 2.59
N MET A 83 -9.54 -1.60 2.26
CA MET A 83 -10.81 -2.20 2.66
C MET A 83 -10.98 -3.60 2.06
N LEU A 84 -10.75 -3.78 0.76
CA LEU A 84 -10.90 -5.10 0.14
C LEU A 84 -9.93 -6.15 0.74
N SER A 85 -8.70 -5.76 1.07
CA SER A 85 -7.74 -6.65 1.74
C SER A 85 -8.16 -7.00 3.16
N ALA A 86 -8.76 -6.06 3.90
CA ALA A 86 -9.35 -6.34 5.20
C ALA A 86 -10.52 -7.34 5.08
N LEU A 87 -11.43 -7.12 4.12
CA LEU A 87 -12.54 -8.05 3.87
C LEU A 87 -12.07 -9.46 3.47
N GLN A 88 -10.98 -9.57 2.69
CA GLN A 88 -10.35 -10.86 2.37
C GLN A 88 -9.84 -11.55 3.64
N THR A 89 -9.15 -10.81 4.51
CA THR A 89 -8.65 -11.33 5.79
C THR A 89 -9.80 -11.84 6.67
N ASP A 90 -10.92 -11.12 6.70
CA ASP A 90 -12.12 -11.56 7.41
C ASP A 90 -12.67 -12.88 6.84
N CYS A 91 -12.64 -13.08 5.52
CA CYS A 91 -13.05 -14.34 4.90
C CYS A 91 -12.11 -15.50 5.27
N ASP A 92 -10.79 -15.28 5.22
CA ASP A 92 -9.79 -16.27 5.63
C ASP A 92 -9.97 -16.64 7.11
N TYR A 93 -10.23 -15.64 7.95
CA TYR A 93 -10.51 -15.86 9.35
C TYR A 93 -11.79 -16.65 9.54
N PHE A 94 -12.92 -16.23 8.93
CA PHE A 94 -14.21 -16.90 9.01
C PHE A 94 -14.14 -18.38 8.63
N LEU A 95 -13.42 -18.70 7.55
CA LEU A 95 -13.24 -20.07 7.04
C LEU A 95 -12.20 -20.89 7.82
N GLY A 96 -11.27 -20.24 8.51
CA GLY A 96 -10.28 -20.87 9.37
C GLY A 96 -10.67 -20.82 10.85
N ASN A 97 -10.00 -19.94 11.60
CA ASN A 97 -10.08 -19.89 13.08
C ASN A 97 -11.26 -19.05 13.62
N GLY A 98 -12.12 -18.54 12.76
CA GLY A 98 -13.25 -17.68 13.08
C GLY A 98 -14.53 -18.44 13.40
N TYR A 99 -14.51 -19.78 13.30
CA TYR A 99 -15.63 -20.65 13.62
C TYR A 99 -16.93 -20.25 12.90
N ARG A 100 -16.82 -19.71 11.68
CA ARG A 100 -17.96 -19.27 10.86
C ARG A 100 -18.91 -18.28 11.57
N GLN A 101 -18.37 -17.47 12.48
CA GLN A 101 -19.17 -16.49 13.23
C GLN A 101 -19.36 -15.20 12.42
N GLU A 102 -20.57 -14.98 11.89
CA GLU A 102 -20.87 -13.79 11.07
C GLU A 102 -20.71 -12.46 11.81
N ASN A 103 -20.90 -12.45 13.14
CA ASN A 103 -20.73 -11.23 13.96
C ASN A 103 -19.26 -10.75 14.04
N ARG A 104 -18.31 -11.53 13.50
CA ARG A 104 -16.90 -11.13 13.36
C ARG A 104 -16.57 -10.57 11.97
N LEU A 105 -17.48 -10.71 11.01
CA LEU A 105 -17.33 -10.10 9.70
C LEU A 105 -17.60 -8.59 9.82
N TRP A 106 -16.79 -7.77 9.14
CA TRP A 106 -17.00 -6.32 9.08
C TRP A 106 -18.42 -5.91 8.70
N GLU A 107 -19.01 -6.57 7.70
CA GLU A 107 -20.37 -6.29 7.19
C GLU A 107 -21.50 -7.01 7.97
N GLY A 108 -21.14 -7.80 8.98
CA GLY A 108 -22.07 -8.47 9.90
C GLY A 108 -22.87 -9.64 9.32
N SER A 109 -22.72 -9.98 8.04
CA SER A 109 -23.27 -11.19 7.42
C SER A 109 -22.44 -11.62 6.21
N VAL A 110 -22.45 -12.93 5.88
CA VAL A 110 -21.74 -13.45 4.69
C VAL A 110 -22.25 -12.78 3.41
N GLU A 111 -23.56 -12.54 3.32
CA GLU A 111 -24.16 -11.94 2.13
C GLU A 111 -23.67 -10.51 1.88
N ASN A 112 -23.72 -9.65 2.90
CA ASN A 112 -23.28 -8.26 2.78
C ASN A 112 -21.76 -8.20 2.55
N HIS A 113 -20.99 -9.05 3.22
CA HIS A 113 -19.54 -9.09 3.12
C HIS A 113 -19.08 -9.41 1.69
N ILE A 114 -19.62 -10.48 1.10
CA ILE A 114 -19.32 -10.85 -0.29
C ILE A 114 -19.81 -9.80 -1.28
N LYS A 115 -20.99 -9.21 -1.03
CA LYS A 115 -21.53 -8.14 -1.86
C LYS A 115 -20.59 -6.95 -1.90
N GLU A 116 -20.03 -6.56 -0.76
CA GLU A 116 -19.09 -5.43 -0.68
C GLU A 116 -17.74 -5.77 -1.34
N MET A 117 -17.20 -6.97 -1.12
CA MET A 117 -15.99 -7.42 -1.84
C MET A 117 -16.17 -7.32 -3.36
N LYS A 118 -17.32 -7.80 -3.88
CA LYS A 118 -17.64 -7.71 -5.31
C LYS A 118 -17.79 -6.27 -5.79
N ARG A 119 -18.37 -5.38 -4.96
CA ARG A 119 -18.54 -3.96 -5.28
C ARG A 119 -17.18 -3.27 -5.40
N LEU A 120 -16.31 -3.45 -4.41
CA LEU A 120 -14.95 -2.89 -4.39
C LEU A 120 -14.12 -3.43 -5.54
N TRP A 121 -14.11 -4.75 -5.76
CA TRP A 121 -13.34 -5.34 -6.86
C TRP A 121 -13.77 -4.78 -8.23
N LYS A 122 -15.07 -4.55 -8.43
CA LYS A 122 -15.60 -3.93 -9.66
C LYS A 122 -15.30 -2.44 -9.78
N LEU A 123 -15.07 -1.74 -8.67
CA LEU A 123 -14.75 -0.31 -8.65
C LEU A 123 -13.40 -0.02 -9.32
N PHE A 124 -12.43 -0.92 -9.16
CA PHE A 124 -11.09 -0.73 -9.74
C PHE A 124 -11.11 -0.81 -11.27
N PRO A 125 -10.31 0.02 -11.97
CA PRO A 125 -10.07 -0.12 -13.40
C PRO A 125 -9.55 -1.51 -13.80
N GLU A 126 -9.77 -1.93 -15.04
CA GLU A 126 -9.37 -3.26 -15.52
C GLU A 126 -7.85 -3.50 -15.42
N GLY A 127 -7.04 -2.48 -15.70
CA GLY A 127 -5.58 -2.55 -15.57
C GLY A 127 -5.05 -2.39 -14.14
N GLU A 128 -5.94 -2.16 -13.17
CA GLU A 128 -5.59 -1.97 -11.76
C GLU A 128 -6.23 -3.04 -10.86
N LYS A 129 -6.79 -4.12 -11.41
CA LYS A 129 -7.31 -5.20 -10.57
C LYS A 129 -6.20 -5.75 -9.66
N PRO A 130 -6.51 -6.04 -8.38
CA PRO A 130 -5.50 -6.56 -7.46
C PRO A 130 -5.04 -7.95 -7.89
N GLU A 131 -3.73 -8.15 -7.99
CA GLU A 131 -3.13 -9.46 -8.32
C GLU A 131 -3.31 -10.49 -7.19
N TRP A 132 -3.51 -10.02 -5.96
CA TRP A 132 -3.65 -10.85 -4.76
C TRP A 132 -5.09 -11.35 -4.50
N LEU A 133 -6.08 -10.88 -5.28
CA LEU A 133 -7.47 -11.34 -5.16
C LEU A 133 -8.20 -11.25 -6.51
N THR A 134 -8.38 -12.41 -7.14
CA THR A 134 -9.13 -12.53 -8.40
C THR A 134 -10.64 -12.58 -8.16
N TRP A 135 -11.41 -12.32 -9.22
CA TRP A 135 -12.87 -12.44 -9.17
C TRP A 135 -13.30 -13.86 -8.81
N GLU A 136 -12.64 -14.87 -9.36
CA GLU A 136 -12.91 -16.28 -9.08
C GLU A 136 -12.65 -16.64 -7.61
N GLN A 137 -11.64 -16.05 -6.98
CA GLN A 137 -11.38 -16.23 -5.55
C GLN A 137 -12.51 -15.62 -4.70
N ILE A 138 -13.06 -14.47 -5.09
CA ILE A 138 -14.24 -13.89 -4.42
C ILE A 138 -15.46 -14.82 -4.54
N LEU A 139 -15.66 -15.45 -5.71
CA LEU A 139 -16.74 -16.43 -5.89
C LEU A 139 -16.52 -17.72 -5.10
N ASP A 140 -15.26 -18.14 -4.93
CA ASP A 140 -14.91 -19.29 -4.10
C ASP A 140 -15.14 -19.00 -2.61
N TYR A 141 -14.78 -17.81 -2.12
CA TYR A 141 -15.13 -17.35 -0.77
C TYR A 141 -16.65 -17.39 -0.58
N GLU A 142 -17.42 -16.84 -1.51
CA GLU A 142 -18.89 -16.85 -1.44
C GLU A 142 -19.45 -18.26 -1.28
N LYS A 143 -18.97 -19.21 -2.11
CA LYS A 143 -19.43 -20.60 -2.05
C LYS A 143 -19.07 -21.25 -0.71
N LYS A 144 -17.82 -21.10 -0.27
CA LYS A 144 -17.34 -21.72 0.97
C LYS A 144 -18.04 -21.16 2.20
N MET A 145 -18.23 -19.84 2.26
CA MET A 145 -18.85 -19.18 3.42
C MET A 145 -20.35 -19.45 3.51
N LYS A 146 -21.05 -19.63 2.38
CA LYS A 146 -22.49 -19.96 2.35
C LYS A 146 -22.80 -21.44 2.57
N ASN A 147 -21.87 -22.35 2.28
CA ASN A 147 -22.08 -23.78 2.48
C ASN A 147 -21.71 -24.16 3.92
N ASP A 148 -22.64 -24.70 4.69
CA ASP A 148 -22.41 -25.21 6.06
C ASP A 148 -21.93 -26.68 6.13
N GLU A 149 -21.69 -27.33 4.99
CA GLU A 149 -21.29 -28.75 4.96
C GLU A 149 -19.83 -28.94 5.39
N LEU A 150 -19.67 -29.33 6.66
CA LEU A 150 -18.63 -30.26 7.13
C LEU A 150 -19.22 -31.66 7.25
#